data_AF-A0A8E0VCE9-F1
#
_entry.id   AF-A0A8E0VCE9-F1
#
_cell.length_a   1.000
_cell.length_b   1.000
_cell.length_c   1.000
_cell.angle_alpha   90.00
_cell.angle_beta   90.00
_cell.angle_gamma   90.00
#
_symmetry.space_group_name_H-M   'P 1'
#
loop_
_entity.id
_entity.type
_entity.pdbx_description
1 polymer ?
#
loop_
_entity_poly.entity_id
_entity_poly.type
_entity_poly.pdbx_seq_one_letter_code
_entity_poly.pdbx_strand_id
1 'polypeptide(L)'
;MRVNCAASAFAYIVSGLLDAVDGHVSRALNQSTKFGAMLDMLVDRCASMCLLACLIVFYVEWMFVFQLVMIVDIASHWLHMHSAIAGGAESHKTLDFSNYPLLRIYYRNRIVLFLMCLGNETFYCSLYLYHFHSQPSVLGINLWATIAYLTAPVALGKSLINLLQLGLAAVNMASLDTNEQQKKCAQ
;
A
#
# COMPACT_ATOMS: atom_id res chain seq x y z
N MET A 1 -9.52 -2.15 -28.89
CA MET A 1 -10.36 -2.22 -27.67
C MET A 1 -10.67 -0.79 -27.25
N ARG A 2 -11.94 -0.33 -27.28
CA ARG A 2 -12.28 1.03 -26.83
C ARG A 2 -12.35 1.03 -25.30
N VAL A 3 -11.24 1.35 -24.65
CA VAL A 3 -11.20 1.49 -23.18
C VAL A 3 -11.83 2.83 -22.83
N ASN A 4 -12.90 2.82 -22.03
CA ASN A 4 -13.48 4.05 -21.50
C ASN A 4 -12.66 4.49 -20.28
N CYS A 5 -11.55 5.19 -20.54
CA CYS A 5 -10.60 5.61 -19.52
C CYS A 5 -11.23 6.47 -18.41
N ALA A 6 -12.22 7.31 -18.75
CA ALA A 6 -12.93 8.14 -17.79
C ALA A 6 -13.78 7.29 -16.83
N ALA A 7 -14.49 6.30 -17.34
CA ALA A 7 -15.26 5.37 -16.50
C ALA A 7 -14.35 4.53 -15.59
N SER A 8 -13.20 4.05 -16.11
CA SER A 8 -12.22 3.30 -15.32
C SER A 8 -11.61 4.15 -14.20
N ALA A 9 -11.17 5.37 -14.51
CA ALA A 9 -10.62 6.27 -13.50
C ALA A 9 -11.67 6.67 -12.45
N PHE A 10 -12.91 6.95 -12.88
CA PHE A 10 -14.00 7.25 -11.97
C PHE A 10 -14.30 6.09 -11.02
N ALA A 11 -14.45 4.87 -11.56
CA ALA A 11 -14.70 3.68 -10.76
C ALA A 11 -13.57 3.41 -9.76
N TYR A 12 -12.30 3.58 -10.17
CA TYR A 12 -11.15 3.43 -9.29
C TYR A 12 -11.14 4.44 -8.14
N ILE A 13 -11.38 5.72 -8.44
CA ILE A 13 -11.45 6.78 -7.43
C ILE A 13 -12.61 6.53 -6.46
N VAL A 14 -13.78 6.16 -6.96
CA VAL A 14 -14.93 5.81 -6.11
C VAL A 14 -14.61 4.61 -5.22
N SER A 15 -13.92 3.59 -5.74
CA SER A 15 -13.47 2.44 -4.95
C SER A 15 -12.60 2.87 -3.77
N GLY A 16 -11.57 3.70 -4.00
CA GLY A 16 -10.69 4.18 -2.93
C GLY A 16 -11.37 5.11 -1.92
N LEU A 17 -12.44 5.82 -2.32
CA LEU A 17 -13.26 6.59 -1.37
C LEU A 17 -14.15 5.70 -0.51
N LEU A 18 -14.66 4.60 -1.05
CA LEU A 18 -15.50 3.64 -0.32
C LEU A 18 -14.69 2.84 0.70
N ASP A 19 -13.43 2.53 0.41
CA ASP A 19 -12.48 1.92 1.35
C ASP A 19 -12.37 2.73 2.66
N ALA A 20 -12.20 4.05 2.56
CA ALA A 20 -12.15 4.90 3.75
C ALA A 20 -13.46 4.89 4.59
N VAL A 21 -14.59 4.54 3.98
CA VAL A 21 -15.91 4.52 4.62
C VAL A 21 -16.16 3.22 5.38
N ASP A 22 -15.76 2.05 4.85
CA ASP A 22 -16.08 0.77 5.46
C ASP A 22 -15.47 0.60 6.87
N GLY A 23 -14.25 1.10 7.07
CA GLY A 23 -13.57 1.09 8.34
C GLY A 23 -14.22 2.04 9.34
N HIS A 24 -14.83 3.13 8.85
CA HIS A 24 -15.56 4.07 9.70
C HIS A 24 -16.91 3.49 10.14
N VAL A 25 -17.64 2.88 9.19
CA VAL A 25 -18.95 2.26 9.43
C VAL A 25 -18.81 1.04 10.36
N SER A 26 -17.82 0.16 10.13
CA SER A 26 -17.59 -1.01 10.97
C SER A 26 -17.23 -0.67 12.42
N ARG A 27 -16.55 0.47 12.64
CA ARG A 27 -16.28 1.00 13.99
C ARG A 27 -17.53 1.63 14.62
N ALA A 28 -18.30 2.39 13.85
CA ALA A 28 -19.53 3.01 14.34
C ALA A 28 -20.61 1.97 14.73
N LEU A 29 -20.66 0.85 14.01
CA LEU A 29 -21.62 -0.24 14.24
C LEU A 29 -21.10 -1.31 15.22
N ASN A 30 -19.88 -1.19 15.77
CA ASN A 30 -19.22 -2.23 16.58
C ASN A 30 -19.15 -3.62 15.89
N GLN A 31 -19.01 -3.64 14.57
CA GLN A 31 -18.93 -4.85 13.73
C GLN A 31 -17.52 -5.09 13.17
N SER A 32 -16.50 -4.51 13.81
CA SER A 32 -15.10 -4.70 13.41
C SER A 32 -14.64 -6.13 13.70
N THR A 33 -14.18 -6.85 12.69
CA THR A 33 -13.68 -8.23 12.80
C THR A 33 -12.25 -8.36 12.27
N LYS A 34 -11.50 -9.36 12.76
CA LYS A 34 -10.16 -9.67 12.23
C LYS A 34 -10.23 -10.02 10.74
N PHE A 35 -11.20 -10.86 10.34
CA PHE A 35 -11.41 -11.22 8.95
C PHE A 35 -11.70 -10.00 8.07
N GLY A 36 -12.58 -9.10 8.52
CA GLY A 36 -12.89 -7.86 7.81
C GLY A 36 -11.63 -7.00 7.57
N ALA A 37 -10.82 -6.77 8.61
CA ALA A 37 -9.58 -6.01 8.48
C ALA A 37 -8.53 -6.68 7.55
N MET A 38 -8.50 -8.02 7.51
CA MET A 38 -7.63 -8.75 6.58
C MET A 38 -8.12 -8.66 5.13
N LEU A 39 -9.44 -8.76 4.93
CA LEU A 39 -10.08 -8.68 3.63
C LEU A 39 -9.92 -7.28 3.03
N ASP A 40 -10.17 -6.25 3.84
CA ASP A 40 -9.94 -4.83 3.54
C ASP A 40 -8.55 -4.61 2.93
N MET A 41 -7.50 -4.91 3.71
CA MET A 41 -6.12 -4.79 3.26
C MET A 41 -5.84 -5.57 1.97
N LEU A 42 -6.37 -6.79 1.82
CA LEU A 42 -6.13 -7.64 0.65
C LEU A 42 -6.78 -7.06 -0.62
N VAL A 43 -8.03 -6.63 -0.55
CA VAL A 43 -8.77 -6.07 -1.69
C VAL A 43 -8.12 -4.78 -2.16
N ASP A 44 -7.67 -3.96 -1.22
CA ASP A 44 -6.88 -2.75 -1.47
C ASP A 44 -5.63 -3.03 -2.31
N ARG A 45 -4.86 -4.06 -1.92
CA ARG A 45 -3.68 -4.48 -2.68
C ARG A 45 -4.05 -4.99 -4.07
N CYS A 46 -5.12 -5.78 -4.18
CA CYS A 46 -5.59 -6.27 -5.48
C CYS A 46 -5.97 -5.12 -6.43
N ALA A 47 -6.60 -4.05 -5.91
CA ALA A 47 -6.95 -2.87 -6.69
C ALA A 47 -5.69 -2.16 -7.23
N SER A 48 -4.72 -1.84 -6.37
CA SER A 48 -3.45 -1.21 -6.78
C SER A 48 -2.67 -2.10 -7.78
N MET A 49 -2.67 -3.42 -7.59
CA MET A 49 -2.04 -4.37 -8.53
C MET A 49 -2.70 -4.33 -9.92
N CYS A 50 -4.03 -4.26 -10.00
CA CYS A 50 -4.72 -4.18 -11.28
C CYS A 50 -4.39 -2.89 -12.03
N LEU A 51 -4.25 -1.77 -11.31
CA LEU A 51 -3.79 -0.51 -11.88
C LEU A 51 -2.34 -0.62 -12.39
N LEU A 52 -1.43 -1.15 -11.57
CA LEU A 52 -0.02 -1.39 -11.95
C LEU A 52 0.10 -2.34 -13.16
N ALA A 53 -0.74 -3.38 -13.24
CA ALA A 53 -0.78 -4.29 -14.37
C ALA A 53 -1.16 -3.57 -15.68
N CYS A 54 -2.12 -2.64 -15.62
CA CYS A 54 -2.43 -1.77 -16.77
C CYS A 54 -1.23 -0.89 -17.14
N LEU A 55 -0.55 -0.30 -16.16
CA LEU A 55 0.62 0.53 -16.40
C LEU A 55 1.79 -0.23 -17.03
N ILE A 56 1.99 -1.50 -16.66
CA ILE A 56 3.00 -2.37 -17.29
C ILE A 56 2.72 -2.51 -18.79
N VAL A 57 1.46 -2.65 -19.20
CA VAL A 57 1.08 -2.75 -20.61
C VAL A 57 1.31 -1.41 -21.34
N PHE A 58 1.06 -0.28 -20.68
CA PHE A 58 1.20 1.05 -21.28
C PHE A 58 2.65 1.53 -21.37
N TYR A 59 3.48 1.16 -20.39
CA TYR A 59 4.85 1.63 -20.24
C TYR A 59 5.80 0.44 -20.07
N VAL A 60 5.88 -0.41 -21.11
CA VAL A 60 6.65 -1.65 -21.10
C VAL A 60 8.14 -1.43 -20.76
N GLU A 61 8.70 -0.28 -21.12
CA GLU A 61 10.08 0.11 -20.78
C GLU A 61 10.33 0.13 -19.26
N TRP A 62 9.29 0.42 -18.47
CA TRP A 62 9.33 0.47 -17.00
C TRP A 62 8.73 -0.78 -16.34
N MET A 63 8.43 -1.83 -17.12
CA MET A 63 7.80 -3.06 -16.65
C MET A 63 8.49 -3.65 -15.42
N PHE A 64 9.82 -3.75 -15.47
CA PHE A 64 10.60 -4.32 -14.36
C PHE A 64 10.40 -3.55 -13.05
N VAL A 65 10.34 -2.22 -13.12
CA VAL A 65 10.14 -1.37 -11.94
C VAL A 65 8.74 -1.57 -11.37
N PHE A 66 7.70 -1.55 -12.20
CA PHE A 66 6.33 -1.78 -11.74
C PHE A 66 6.14 -3.18 -11.16
N GLN A 67 6.75 -4.21 -11.76
CA GLN A 67 6.74 -5.57 -11.22
C GLN A 67 7.44 -5.65 -9.86
N LEU A 68 8.59 -5.00 -9.71
CA LEU A 68 9.32 -4.96 -8.45
C LEU A 68 8.49 -4.29 -7.35
N VAL A 69 7.92 -3.12 -7.64
CA VAL A 69 7.02 -2.42 -6.69
C VAL A 69 5.84 -3.31 -6.30
N MET A 70 5.20 -3.96 -7.27
CA MET A 70 4.06 -4.85 -7.05
C MET A 70 4.43 -6.03 -6.13
N ILE A 71 5.55 -6.71 -6.40
CA ILE A 71 6.01 -7.86 -5.61
C ILE A 71 6.35 -7.42 -4.18
N VAL A 72 7.07 -6.31 -4.04
CA VAL A 72 7.48 -5.79 -2.73
C VAL A 72 6.26 -5.39 -1.91
N ASP A 73 5.27 -4.72 -2.50
CA ASP A 73 4.06 -4.27 -1.81
C ASP A 73 3.24 -5.46 -1.28
N ILE A 74 3.03 -6.50 -2.09
CA ILE A 74 2.32 -7.71 -1.65
C ILE A 74 3.11 -8.43 -0.56
N ALA A 75 4.40 -8.67 -0.78
CA ALA A 75 5.24 -9.41 0.16
C ALA A 75 5.33 -8.69 1.51
N SER A 76 5.50 -7.37 1.51
CA SER A 76 5.60 -6.57 2.74
C SER A 76 4.32 -6.61 3.55
N HIS A 77 3.15 -6.48 2.91
CA HIS A 77 1.86 -6.51 3.60
C HIS A 77 1.50 -7.92 4.08
N TRP A 78 1.74 -8.94 3.24
CA TRP A 78 1.52 -10.33 3.59
C TRP A 78 2.31 -10.74 4.83
N LEU A 79 3.63 -10.53 4.81
CA LEU A 79 4.48 -10.91 5.93
C LEU A 79 4.19 -10.08 7.19
N HIS A 80 3.90 -8.79 7.02
CA HIS A 80 3.51 -7.93 8.13
C HIS A 80 2.23 -8.44 8.81
N MET A 81 1.18 -8.74 8.03
CA MET A 81 -0.07 -9.28 8.58
C MET A 81 0.14 -10.62 9.28
N HIS A 82 0.91 -11.53 8.68
CA HIS A 82 1.24 -12.81 9.31
C HIS A 82 1.99 -12.64 10.62
N SER A 83 3.00 -11.76 10.66
CA SER A 83 3.75 -11.47 11.88
C SER A 83 2.86 -10.88 12.98
N ALA A 84 1.89 -10.04 12.63
CA ALA A 84 0.94 -9.45 13.57
C ALA A 84 -0.05 -10.49 14.11
N ILE A 85 -0.52 -11.42 13.29
CA ILE A 85 -1.42 -12.50 13.71
C ILE A 85 -0.67 -13.52 14.58
N ALA A 86 0.51 -13.95 14.16
CA ALA A 86 1.34 -14.91 14.90
C ALA A 86 1.81 -14.35 16.25
N GLY A 87 2.10 -13.05 16.33
CA GLY A 87 2.51 -12.40 17.57
C GLY A 87 1.45 -12.36 18.67
N GLY A 88 0.16 -12.49 18.32
CA GLY A 88 -0.96 -12.46 19.26
C GLY A 88 -1.11 -11.13 20.03
N ALA A 89 -2.17 -11.02 20.83
CA ALA A 89 -2.41 -9.86 21.71
C ALA A 89 -1.60 -9.92 23.02
N GLU A 90 -0.94 -11.04 23.33
CA GLU A 90 -0.21 -11.27 24.59
C GLU A 90 1.31 -11.05 24.50
N SER A 91 1.88 -10.91 23.31
CA SER A 91 3.29 -10.55 23.21
C SER A 91 3.42 -9.05 23.43
N HIS A 92 3.70 -8.65 24.68
CA HIS A 92 4.03 -7.27 25.09
C HIS A 92 5.18 -6.61 24.30
N LYS A 93 5.78 -7.31 23.32
CA LYS A 93 6.52 -6.73 22.20
C LYS A 93 5.56 -6.44 21.05
N THR A 94 4.66 -5.48 21.25
CA THR A 94 4.05 -4.74 20.13
C THR A 94 5.16 -4.36 19.16
N LEU A 95 5.04 -4.77 17.89
CA LEU A 95 5.99 -4.53 16.77
C LEU A 95 7.01 -3.43 17.14
N ASP A 96 8.22 -3.83 17.53
CA ASP A 96 9.16 -2.88 18.11
C ASP A 96 9.77 -2.01 17.00
N PHE A 97 9.08 -0.91 16.71
CA PHE A 97 9.53 0.13 15.79
C PHE A 97 10.69 0.97 16.38
N SER A 98 11.22 0.64 17.56
CA SER A 98 12.31 1.39 18.21
C SER A 98 13.53 1.54 17.29
N ASN A 99 13.83 0.50 16.50
CA ASN A 99 14.97 0.50 15.58
C ASN A 99 14.67 1.16 14.21
N TYR A 100 13.42 1.54 13.92
CA TYR A 100 13.00 2.07 12.60
C TYR A 100 12.20 3.38 12.74
N PRO A 101 12.88 4.53 12.93
CA PRO A 101 12.22 5.82 13.19
C PRO A 101 11.29 6.27 12.06
N LEU A 102 11.62 5.94 10.80
CA LEU A 102 10.79 6.27 9.64
C LEU A 102 9.45 5.53 9.67
N LEU A 103 9.46 4.22 9.91
CA LEU A 103 8.25 3.40 10.06
C LEU A 103 7.42 3.86 11.27
N ARG A 104 8.09 4.25 12.36
CA ARG A 104 7.42 4.77 13.55
C ARG A 104 6.62 6.03 13.25
N ILE A 105 7.18 6.98 12.49
CA ILE A 105 6.47 8.20 12.09
C ILE A 105 5.29 7.84 11.16
N TYR A 106 5.55 6.97 10.18
CA TYR A 106 4.57 6.52 9.20
C TYR A 106 3.33 5.89 9.84
N TYR A 107 3.50 4.95 10.77
CA TYR A 107 2.37 4.28 11.43
C TYR A 107 1.77 5.07 12.59
N ARG A 108 2.53 5.96 13.25
CA ARG A 108 2.00 6.74 14.38
C ARG A 108 1.12 7.90 13.93
N ASN A 109 1.46 8.55 12.83
CA ASN A 109 0.71 9.71 12.35
C ASN A 109 -0.25 9.31 11.23
N ARG A 110 -1.56 9.23 11.55
CA ARG A 110 -2.63 8.90 10.59
C ARG A 110 -2.65 9.83 9.37
N ILE A 111 -2.26 11.10 9.54
CA ILE A 111 -2.22 12.07 8.44
C ILE A 111 -1.08 11.71 7.48
N VAL A 112 0.10 11.35 8.00
CA VAL A 112 1.25 10.94 7.17
C VAL A 112 0.92 9.66 6.41
N LEU A 113 0.32 8.67 7.09
CA LEU A 113 -0.15 7.43 6.47
C LEU A 113 -1.11 7.71 5.31
N PHE A 114 -2.14 8.53 5.57
CA PHE A 114 -3.14 8.89 4.56
C PHE A 114 -2.52 9.64 3.37
N LEU A 115 -1.68 10.66 3.62
CA LEU A 115 -1.04 11.44 2.56
C LEU A 115 -0.08 10.59 1.71
N MET A 116 0.64 9.65 2.34
CA MET A 116 1.53 8.72 1.62
C MET A 116 0.74 7.77 0.72
N CYS A 117 -0.35 7.17 1.23
CA CYS A 117 -1.23 6.32 0.43
C CYS A 117 -1.90 7.12 -0.70
N LEU A 118 -2.51 8.26 -0.38
CA LEU A 118 -3.15 9.12 -1.36
C LEU A 118 -2.18 9.58 -2.45
N GLY A 119 -0.98 10.01 -2.07
CA GLY A 119 0.04 10.44 -3.03
C GLY A 119 0.53 9.30 -3.92
N ASN A 120 0.72 8.10 -3.36
CA ASN A 120 1.08 6.90 -4.14
C ASN A 120 -0.02 6.51 -5.14
N GLU A 121 -1.27 6.46 -4.70
CA GLU A 121 -2.41 6.16 -5.58
C GLU A 121 -2.60 7.24 -6.65
N THR A 122 -2.45 8.51 -6.27
CA THR A 122 -2.52 9.65 -7.19
C THR A 122 -1.42 9.55 -8.26
N PHE A 123 -0.20 9.14 -7.89
CA PHE A 123 0.88 8.93 -8.84
C PHE A 123 0.52 7.91 -9.91
N TYR A 124 0.11 6.69 -9.53
CA TYR A 124 -0.23 5.65 -10.50
C TYR A 124 -1.49 6.00 -11.32
N CYS A 125 -2.50 6.62 -10.69
CA CYS A 125 -3.68 7.11 -11.41
C CYS A 125 -3.33 8.19 -12.43
N SER A 126 -2.43 9.11 -12.09
CA SER A 126 -1.99 10.17 -13.00
C SER A 126 -1.20 9.62 -14.19
N LEU A 127 -0.36 8.59 -13.99
CA LEU A 127 0.31 7.88 -15.10
C LEU A 127 -0.68 7.17 -16.02
N TYR A 128 -1.73 6.57 -15.45
CA TYR A 128 -2.80 5.94 -16.22
C TYR A 128 -3.54 6.97 -17.09
N LEU A 129 -3.92 8.10 -16.50
CA LEU A 129 -4.63 9.17 -17.22
C LEU A 129 -3.75 9.89 -18.24
N TYR A 130 -2.46 10.04 -17.96
CA TYR A 130 -1.47 10.63 -18.86
C TYR A 130 -1.32 9.84 -20.17
N HIS A 131 -1.44 8.50 -20.11
CA HIS A 131 -1.38 7.64 -21.29
C HIS A 131 -2.49 7.95 -22.30
N PHE A 132 -3.71 8.24 -21.82
CA PHE A 132 -4.86 8.55 -22.68
C PHE A 132 -4.99 10.04 -23.03
N HIS A 133 -4.53 10.93 -22.15
CA HIS A 133 -4.64 12.38 -22.30
C HIS A 133 -3.25 13.04 -22.38
N SER A 134 -2.45 12.62 -23.36
CA SER A 134 -1.09 13.17 -23.54
C SER A 134 -1.09 14.59 -24.12
N GLN A 135 -2.22 15.09 -24.62
CA GLN A 135 -2.33 16.45 -25.14
C GLN A 135 -2.21 17.51 -24.02
N PRO A 136 -1.51 18.64 -24.25
CA PRO A 136 -1.42 19.73 -23.29
C PRO A 136 -2.80 20.34 -23.07
N SER A 137 -3.27 20.38 -21.82
CA SER A 137 -4.63 20.81 -21.51
C SER A 137 -4.73 22.31 -21.22
N VAL A 138 -3.74 22.90 -20.53
CA VAL A 138 -3.79 24.31 -20.09
C VAL A 138 -2.39 24.92 -20.22
N LEU A 139 -2.25 26.02 -20.97
CA LEU A 139 -1.00 26.81 -21.13
C LEU A 139 0.22 26.04 -21.69
N GLY A 140 0.02 24.92 -22.40
CA GLY A 140 1.11 24.10 -22.94
C GLY A 140 1.70 23.09 -21.94
N ILE A 141 1.15 23.00 -20.73
CA ILE A 141 1.56 22.05 -19.69
C ILE A 141 0.53 20.91 -19.61
N ASN A 142 1.00 19.67 -19.58
CA ASN A 142 0.14 18.52 -19.34
C ASN A 142 -0.14 18.38 -17.83
N LEU A 143 -1.42 18.51 -17.46
CA LEU A 143 -1.88 18.41 -16.07
C LEU A 143 -1.47 17.10 -15.41
N TRP A 144 -1.71 15.97 -16.07
CA TRP A 144 -1.45 14.64 -15.52
C TRP A 144 0.03 14.36 -15.35
N ALA A 145 0.86 14.80 -16.31
CA ALA A 145 2.31 14.74 -16.17
C ALA A 145 2.79 15.54 -14.95
N THR A 146 2.25 16.75 -14.75
CA THR A 146 2.63 17.61 -13.62
C THR A 146 2.27 16.96 -12.29
N ILE A 147 1.06 16.40 -12.18
CA ILE A 147 0.62 15.67 -10.98
C ILE A 147 1.53 14.45 -10.74
N ALA A 148 1.86 13.70 -11.79
CA ALA A 148 2.78 12.55 -11.69
C ALA A 148 4.15 12.98 -11.16
N TYR A 149 4.73 14.06 -11.68
CA TYR A 149 6.03 14.56 -11.20
C TYR A 149 5.97 15.03 -9.74
N LEU A 150 4.90 15.71 -9.32
CA LEU A 150 4.74 16.17 -7.94
C LEU A 150 4.56 15.02 -6.95
N THR A 151 3.91 13.93 -7.38
CA THR A 151 3.60 12.78 -6.52
C THR A 151 4.64 11.66 -6.59
N ALA A 152 5.53 11.67 -7.59
CA ALA A 152 6.60 10.69 -7.74
C ALA A 152 7.50 10.51 -6.49
N PRO A 153 7.94 11.59 -5.79
CA PRO A 153 8.73 11.43 -4.57
C PRO A 153 7.97 10.68 -3.46
N VAL A 154 6.64 10.87 -3.40
CA VAL A 154 5.79 10.19 -2.42
C VAL A 154 5.67 8.70 -2.76
N ALA A 155 5.48 8.35 -4.03
CA ALA A 155 5.42 6.96 -4.48
C ALA A 155 6.75 6.22 -4.25
N LEU A 156 7.89 6.88 -4.50
CA LEU A 156 9.21 6.34 -4.18
C LEU A 156 9.40 6.15 -2.67
N GLY A 157 9.03 7.16 -1.88
CA GLY A 157 9.07 7.08 -0.42
C GLY A 157 8.22 5.94 0.13
N LYS A 158 6.99 5.76 -0.41
CA LYS A 158 6.10 4.65 -0.05
C LYS A 158 6.70 3.29 -0.41
N SER A 159 7.31 3.18 -1.58
CA SER A 159 7.99 1.94 -2.01
C SER A 159 9.16 1.58 -1.09
N LEU A 160 9.93 2.58 -0.64
CA LEU A 160 10.99 2.38 0.36
C LEU A 160 10.42 1.94 1.72
N ILE A 161 9.32 2.54 2.15
CA ILE A 161 8.64 2.14 3.40
C ILE A 161 8.17 0.68 3.31
N ASN A 162 7.65 0.23 2.17
CA ASN A 162 7.26 -1.17 1.97
C ASN A 162 8.48 -2.12 2.10
N LEU A 163 9.64 -1.75 1.56
CA LEU A 163 10.87 -2.54 1.74
C LEU A 163 11.29 -2.63 3.22
N LEU A 164 11.25 -1.50 3.93
CA LEU A 164 11.57 -1.47 5.36
C LEU A 164 10.55 -2.29 6.18
N GLN A 165 9.27 -2.21 5.82
CA GLN A 165 8.20 -3.00 6.42
C GLN A 165 8.40 -4.49 6.19
N LEU A 166 8.82 -4.91 5.00
CA LEU A 166 9.15 -6.30 4.70
C LEU A 166 10.31 -6.80 5.58
N GLY A 167 11.40 -6.03 5.67
CA GLY A 167 12.55 -6.38 6.50
C GLY A 167 12.20 -6.49 7.98
N LEU A 168 11.45 -5.51 8.51
CA LEU A 168 10.98 -5.53 9.89
C LEU A 168 10.05 -6.72 10.16
N ALA A 169 9.11 -7.01 9.26
CA ALA A 169 8.20 -8.15 9.41
C ALA A 169 8.95 -9.49 9.42
N ALA A 170 9.99 -9.64 8.59
CA ALA A 170 10.85 -10.82 8.56
C ALA A 170 11.61 -11.02 9.88
N VAL A 171 12.23 -9.95 10.41
CA VAL A 171 12.94 -9.99 11.69
C VAL A 171 11.98 -10.32 12.83
N ASN A 172 10.78 -9.72 12.82
CA ASN A 172 9.77 -9.99 13.84
C ASN A 172 9.33 -11.46 13.81
N MET A 173 9.08 -12.02 12.63
CA MET A 173 8.71 -13.43 12.51
C MET A 173 9.81 -14.36 13.02
N ALA A 174 11.07 -14.14 12.64
CA ALA A 174 12.20 -14.91 13.15
C ALA A 174 12.36 -14.81 14.68
N SER A 175 12.05 -13.64 15.25
CA SER A 175 12.08 -13.44 16.70
C SER A 175 10.97 -14.23 17.41
N LEU A 176 9.78 -14.36 16.81
CA LEU A 176 8.70 -15.19 17.33
C LEU A 176 9.11 -16.65 17.37
N ASP A 177 9.67 -17.16 16.27
CA ASP A 177 10.17 -18.54 16.18
C ASP A 177 11.22 -18.82 17.27
N THR A 178 12.16 -17.91 17.47
CA THR A 178 13.20 -18.05 18.51
C THR A 178 12.59 -18.12 19.91
N ASN A 179 11.59 -17.28 20.20
CA ASN A 179 10.92 -17.27 21.51
C ASN A 179 10.11 -18.56 21.74
N GLU A 180 9.44 -19.08 20.70
CA GLU A 180 8.72 -20.35 20.79
C GLU A 180 9.66 -21.53 21.06
N GLN A 181 10.83 -21.55 20.42
CA GLN A 181 11.85 -22.58 20.67
C GLN A 181 12.39 -22.51 22.10
N GLN A 182 12.67 -21.31 22.61
CA GLN A 182 13.11 -21.14 24.00
C GLN A 182 12.09 -21.64 25.02
N LYS A 183 10.80 -21.37 24.78
CA LYS A 183 9.72 -21.89 25.64
C LYS A 183 9.64 -23.41 25.63
N LYS A 184 9.86 -24.04 24.47
CA LYS A 184 9.90 -25.51 24.33
C LYS A 184 11.10 -26.13 25.05
N CYS A 185 12.27 -25.50 25.00
CA CYS A 185 13.47 -26.01 25.69
C CYS A 185 13.43 -25.80 27.22
N ALA A 186 12.59 -24.89 27.71
CA ALA A 186 12.44 -24.59 29.14
C ALA A 186 11.36 -25.46 29.84
N GLN A 187 10.63 -26.28 29.08
CA GLN A 187 9.63 -27.24 29.56
C GLN A 187 10.21 -28.66 29.57
#